data_AF-A0A7V5ZEK4-F1
#
_entry.id   AF-A0A7V5ZEK4-F1
#
_cell.length_a   1.000
_cell.length_b   1.000
_cell.length_c   1.000
_cell.angle_alpha   90.00
_cell.angle_beta   90.00
_cell.angle_gamma   90.00
#
_symmetry.space_group_name_H-M   'P 1'
#
loop_
_entity.id
_entity.type
_entity.pdbx_description
1 polymer ?
#
loop_
_entity_poly.entity_id
_entity_poly.type
_entity_poly.pdbx_seq_one_letter_code
_entity_poly.pdbx_strand_id
1 'polypeptide(L)'
;MIDLHTHILPGVDDGLQSTADALLLAEEAVAQGITTMVATPHLYWGGRPALSAAQIREGVESLNELLQAKGTPLTVLPGCEIPLTAD
;
A
#
# COMPACT_ATOMS: atom_id res chain seq x y z
N MET A 1 2.73 0.41 -16.38
CA MET A 1 1.77 1.46 -15.96
C MET A 1 2.04 1.80 -14.49
N ILE A 2 1.76 3.02 -14.06
CA ILE A 2 1.94 3.42 -12.65
C ILE A 2 0.55 3.70 -12.06
N ASP A 3 0.23 3.03 -10.96
CA ASP A 3 -0.93 3.35 -10.13
C ASP A 3 -0.50 4.27 -8.98
N LEU A 4 -1.18 5.39 -8.84
CA LEU A 4 -0.82 6.45 -7.89
C LEU A 4 -1.69 6.44 -6.62
N HIS A 5 -2.69 5.56 -6.53
CA HIS A 5 -3.60 5.53 -5.40
C HIS A 5 -4.09 4.11 -5.11
N THR A 6 -3.53 3.49 -4.07
CA THR A 6 -3.93 2.15 -3.64
C THR A 6 -3.77 1.94 -2.14
N HIS A 7 -4.70 1.18 -1.55
CA HIS A 7 -4.70 0.77 -0.14
C HIS A 7 -4.13 -0.66 -0.02
N ILE A 8 -2.94 -0.86 -0.59
CA ILE A 8 -2.31 -2.18 -0.68
C ILE A 8 -1.62 -2.63 0.62
N LEU A 9 -1.34 -1.70 1.55
CA LEU A 9 -0.68 -2.05 2.82
C LEU A 9 -1.67 -2.76 3.76
N PRO A 10 -1.37 -3.98 4.22
CA PRO A 10 -2.30 -4.75 5.02
C PRO A 10 -2.44 -4.23 6.47
N GLY A 11 -3.68 -4.06 6.94
CA GLY A 11 -4.04 -3.83 8.34
C GLY A 11 -3.86 -2.40 8.85
N VAL A 12 -3.45 -1.46 7.99
CA VAL A 12 -3.17 -0.07 8.38
C VAL A 12 -4.42 0.82 8.36
N ASP A 13 -5.34 0.58 7.42
CA ASP A 13 -6.59 1.31 7.25
C ASP A 13 -7.76 0.37 6.87
N ASP A 14 -8.72 0.86 6.08
CA ASP A 14 -9.89 0.13 5.58
C ASP A 14 -9.64 -0.66 4.30
N GLY A 15 -8.43 -0.60 3.75
CA GLY A 15 -8.01 -1.43 2.64
C GLY A 15 -7.81 -2.89 3.02
N LEU A 16 -6.74 -3.47 2.51
CA LEU A 16 -6.45 -4.88 2.73
C LEU A 16 -6.16 -5.15 4.20
N GLN A 17 -6.61 -6.29 4.71
CA GLN A 17 -6.38 -6.67 6.12
C GLN A 17 -5.34 -7.78 6.26
N SER A 18 -5.02 -8.48 5.17
CA SER A 18 -4.06 -9.59 5.17
C SER A 18 -2.98 -9.41 4.11
N THR A 19 -1.77 -9.86 4.44
CA THR A 19 -0.65 -9.93 3.48
C THR A 19 -0.96 -10.83 2.30
N ALA A 20 -1.77 -11.88 2.48
CA ALA A 20 -2.17 -12.77 1.40
C ALA A 20 -2.98 -12.02 0.34
N ASP A 21 -3.95 -11.19 0.76
CA ASP A 21 -4.75 -10.38 -0.16
C ASP A 21 -3.90 -9.32 -0.87
N ALA A 22 -2.93 -8.72 -0.18
CA ALA A 22 -1.99 -7.77 -0.79
C ALA A 22 -1.17 -8.39 -1.91
N LEU A 23 -0.72 -9.63 -1.73
CA LEU A 23 0.03 -10.35 -2.74
C LEU A 23 -0.85 -10.76 -3.93
N LEU A 24 -2.11 -11.17 -3.69
CA LEU A 24 -3.07 -11.45 -4.76
C LEU A 24 -3.38 -10.20 -5.58
N LEU A 25 -3.59 -9.05 -4.92
CA LEU A 25 -3.81 -7.77 -5.61
C LEU A 25 -2.59 -7.38 -6.44
N ALA A 26 -1.38 -7.58 -5.92
CA ALA A 26 -0.15 -7.28 -6.65
C ALA A 26 0.02 -8.17 -7.90
N GLU A 27 -0.31 -9.46 -7.82
CA GLU A 27 -0.28 -10.38 -8.96
C GLU A 27 -1.28 -9.94 -10.06
N GLU A 28 -2.51 -9.59 -9.66
CA GLU A 28 -3.53 -9.09 -10.59
C GLU A 28 -3.12 -7.74 -11.22
N ALA A 29 -2.55 -6.84 -10.43
CA ALA A 29 -2.05 -5.56 -10.93
C ALA A 29 -0.98 -5.74 -12.02
N VAL A 30 -0.04 -6.67 -11.81
CA VAL A 30 0.97 -7.02 -12.81
C VAL A 30 0.34 -7.59 -14.08
N ALA A 31 -0.68 -8.45 -13.94
CA ALA A 31 -1.42 -8.99 -15.09
C ALA A 31 -2.10 -7.89 -15.93
N GLN A 32 -2.48 -6.77 -15.30
CA GLN A 32 -3.01 -5.57 -15.95
C GLN A 32 -1.93 -4.61 -16.47
N GLY A 33 -0.65 -4.96 -16.35
CA GLY A 33 0.48 -4.17 -16.85
C GLY A 33 0.93 -3.05 -15.90
N ILE A 34 0.53 -3.09 -14.63
CA ILE A 34 1.05 -2.19 -13.60
C ILE A 34 2.43 -2.70 -13.15
N THR A 35 3.40 -1.79 -13.13
CA THR A 35 4.80 -2.08 -12.75
C THR A 35 5.20 -1.34 -11.48
N THR A 36 4.46 -0.29 -11.12
CA THR A 36 4.71 0.52 -9.92
C THR A 36 3.39 0.96 -9.32
N MET A 37 3.29 0.87 -7.99
CA MET A 37 2.16 1.35 -7.21
C MET A 37 2.65 2.33 -6.15
N VAL A 38 1.88 3.37 -5.85
CA VAL A 38 2.09 4.21 -4.66
C VAL A 38 1.08 3.79 -3.62
N ALA A 39 1.55 3.25 -2.48
CA ALA A 39 0.70 2.96 -1.35
C ALA A 39 0.22 4.26 -0.71
N THR A 40 -1.08 4.54 -0.77
CA THR A 40 -1.70 5.75 -0.25
C THR A 40 -2.72 5.43 0.83
N PRO A 41 -2.33 4.78 1.95
CA PRO A 41 -3.27 4.52 3.02
C PRO A 41 -3.82 5.82 3.60
N HIS A 42 -5.00 5.76 4.19
CA HIS A 42 -5.59 6.88 4.90
C HIS A 42 -4.67 7.33 6.06
N LEU A 43 -4.41 8.64 6.16
CA LEU A 43 -3.69 9.22 7.30
C LEU A 43 -4.42 8.93 8.62
N TYR A 44 -5.75 8.97 8.60
CA TYR A 44 -6.62 8.71 9.74
C TYR A 44 -7.68 7.68 9.38
N TRP A 45 -7.84 6.64 10.20
CA TRP A 45 -8.86 5.62 9.98
C TRP A 45 -9.43 5.08 11.29
N GLY A 46 -10.75 4.86 11.35
CA GLY A 46 -11.40 4.09 12.41
C GLY A 46 -11.17 4.59 13.85
N GLY A 47 -10.94 5.90 14.04
CA GLY A 47 -10.61 6.49 15.34
C GLY A 47 -9.21 6.13 15.87
N ARG A 48 -8.37 5.50 15.04
CA ARG A 48 -6.97 5.20 15.36
C ARG A 48 -6.11 6.48 15.31
N PRO A 49 -4.95 6.49 15.99
CA PRO A 49 -3.94 7.54 15.80
C PRO A 49 -3.52 7.66 14.33
N ALA A 50 -3.02 8.84 13.96
CA ALA A 50 -2.51 9.09 12.61
C ALA A 50 -1.40 8.10 12.25
N LEU A 51 -1.45 7.56 11.03
CA LEU A 51 -0.38 6.73 10.51
C LEU A 51 0.88 7.58 10.28
N SER A 52 2.00 7.20 10.90
CA SER A 52 3.25 7.95 10.71
C SER A 52 3.92 7.59 9.38
N ALA A 53 4.71 8.52 8.85
CA ALA A 53 5.52 8.27 7.66
C ALA A 53 6.53 7.12 7.85
N ALA A 54 6.97 6.85 9.08
CA ALA A 54 7.84 5.71 9.39
C ALA A 54 7.09 4.38 9.22
N GLN A 55 5.90 4.27 9.82
CA GLN A 55 5.05 3.07 9.69
C GLN A 55 4.69 2.77 8.23
N ILE A 56 4.40 3.80 7.43
CA ILE A 56 4.14 3.61 5.99
C ILE A 56 5.37 3.05 5.27
N ARG A 57 6.56 3.63 5.52
CA ARG A 57 7.80 3.17 4.89
C ARG A 57 8.15 1.73 5.29
N GLU A 58 8.02 1.39 6.57
CA GLU A 58 8.26 0.03 7.08
C GLU A 58 7.30 -0.98 6.43
N GLY A 59 6.01 -0.63 6.31
CA GLY A 59 5.01 -1.46 5.63
C GLY A 59 5.31 -1.66 4.15
N VAL A 60 5.74 -0.59 3.46
CA VAL A 60 6.15 -0.65 2.04
C VAL A 60 7.40 -1.51 1.85
N GLU A 61 8.40 -1.35 2.70
CA GLU A 61 9.63 -2.16 2.68
C GLU A 61 9.30 -3.64 2.86
N SER A 62 8.54 -3.97 3.91
CA SER A 62 8.10 -5.33 4.19
C SER A 62 7.31 -5.95 3.04
N LEU A 63 6.42 -5.19 2.41
CA LEU A 63 5.64 -5.69 1.27
C LEU A 63 6.53 -5.91 0.04
N ASN A 64 7.45 -5.00 -0.26
CA ASN A 64 8.39 -5.16 -1.38
C ASN A 64 9.30 -6.37 -1.20
N GLU A 65 9.78 -6.65 0.01
CA GLU A 65 10.57 -7.87 0.30
C GLU A 65 9.79 -9.14 -0.02
N LEU A 66 8.49 -9.18 0.33
CA LEU A 66 7.63 -10.32 0.04
C LEU A 66 7.33 -10.47 -1.46
N LEU A 67 7.10 -9.35 -2.15
CA LEU A 67 6.92 -9.33 -3.61
C LEU A 67 8.18 -9.84 -4.31
N GLN A 68 9.36 -9.38 -3.87
CA GLN A 68 10.64 -9.84 -4.39
C GLN A 68 10.86 -11.33 -4.14
N ALA A 69 10.60 -11.82 -2.92
CA ALA A 69 10.73 -13.23 -2.58
C ALA A 69 9.81 -14.13 -3.42
N LYS A 70 8.65 -13.62 -3.84
CA LYS A 70 7.72 -14.31 -4.74
C LYS A 70 8.02 -14.13 -6.23
N GLY A 71 8.95 -13.26 -6.59
CA GLY A 71 9.24 -12.93 -7.98
C GLY A 71 8.13 -12.12 -8.67
N THR A 72 7.29 -11.42 -7.89
CA THR A 72 6.25 -10.53 -8.42
C THR A 72 6.92 -9.22 -8.89
N PRO A 73 6.91 -8.89 -10.20
CA PRO A 73 7.65 -7.75 -10.74
C PRO A 73 6.88 -6.42 -10.54
N LEU A 74 6.57 -6.11 -9.29
CA LEU A 74 5.88 -4.89 -8.87
C LEU A 74 6.73 -4.15 -7.84
N THR A 75 6.88 -2.83 -8.00
CA THR A 75 7.50 -1.97 -7.00
C THR A 75 6.43 -1.12 -6.30
N VAL A 76 6.41 -1.14 -4.98
CA VAL A 76 5.55 -0.28 -4.16
C VAL A 76 6.36 0.89 -3.62
N LEU A 77 5.86 2.11 -3.76
CA LEU A 77 6.43 3.34 -3.22
C LEU A 77 5.56 3.89 -2.08
N PRO A 78 6.14 4.60 -1.10
CA PRO A 78 5.35 5.19 -0.03
C PRO A 78 4.62 6.45 -0.49
N GLY A 79 3.37 6.58 -0.06
CA GLY A 79 2.52 7.76 -0.17
C GLY A 79 1.55 7.81 1.01
N CYS A 80 0.55 8.68 0.96
CA CYS A 80 -0.52 8.75 1.95
C CYS A 80 -1.70 9.51 1.36
N GLU A 81 -2.92 9.02 1.60
CA GLU A 81 -4.12 9.80 1.34
C GLU A 81 -4.38 10.71 2.54
N ILE A 82 -4.20 12.01 2.32
CA ILE A 82 -4.39 13.04 3.34
C ILE A 82 -5.80 13.63 3.14
N PRO A 83 -6.72 13.46 4.10
CA PRO A 83 -8.04 14.07 4.00
C PRO A 83 -7.93 15.59 4.07
N LEU A 84 -8.73 16.28 3.27
CA LEU A 84 -8.92 17.72 3.43
C LEU A 84 -9.68 17.98 4.73
N THR A 85 -9.08 18.75 5.62
CA THR A 85 -9.72 19.24 6.86
C THR A 85 -9.92 20.74 6.77
N ALA A 86 -11.02 21.24 7.34
CA ALA A 86 -11.17 22.67 7.53
C ALA A 86 -10.23 23.15 8.65
N ASP A 87 -9.68 24.34 8.47
CA ASP A 87 -8.93 25.08 9.50
C ASP A 87 -9.85 25.53 10.64
#